data_AF-A0A527ZA82-F1
#
_entry.id   AF-A0A527ZA82-F1
#
_cell.length_a   1.000
_cell.length_b   1.000
_cell.length_c   1.000
_cell.angle_alpha   90.00
_cell.angle_beta   90.00
_cell.angle_gamma   90.00
#
_symmetry.space_group_name_H-M   'P 1'
#
loop_
_entity.id
_entity.type
_entity.pdbx_description
1 polymer ?
#
loop_
_entity_poly.entity_id
_entity_poly.type
_entity_poly.pdbx_seq_one_letter_code
_entity_poly.pdbx_strand_id
1 'polypeptide(L)'
;TAMFAAEAATMVPPGNSHVEQPNIPGASSRRTQATNSTFQAKYRKVYALLQHDAGLRGKIEQAAATYGIDPMHIVGAIVGEHTYNVDAYDRLQTYYVKAISYLSSKLSFSYEGEDITDFVQRPQFQECVGKSDSYELWECREQVWNLSFRGKTVGGESFPDDRFGATFFQPYYAGQTFGLGQLNPLTALQMSDLVH
;
A
#
# COMPACT_ATOMS: atom_id res chain seq x y z
N THR A 1 -10.19 4.20 -52.63
CA THR A 1 -9.29 3.87 -51.51
C THR A 1 -9.74 4.69 -50.33
N ALA A 2 -10.33 4.08 -49.31
CA ALA A 2 -10.80 4.81 -48.14
C ALA A 2 -9.62 5.09 -47.20
N MET A 3 -9.33 6.36 -46.94
CA MET A 3 -8.43 6.78 -45.85
C MET A 3 -9.20 6.61 -44.54
N PHE A 4 -8.72 5.72 -43.67
CA PHE A 4 -9.15 5.71 -42.28
C PHE A 4 -8.52 6.91 -41.56
N ALA A 5 -9.35 7.81 -41.04
CA ALA A 5 -8.90 8.83 -40.11
C ALA A 5 -8.44 8.13 -38.81
N ALA A 6 -7.21 8.37 -38.39
CA ALA A 6 -6.72 7.99 -37.08
C ALA A 6 -7.35 8.94 -36.05
N GLU A 7 -8.49 8.55 -35.48
CA GLU A 7 -9.12 9.31 -34.40
C GLU A 7 -8.42 9.05 -33.06
N ALA A 8 -8.04 10.17 -32.43
CA ALA A 8 -7.75 10.39 -31.02
C ALA A 8 -6.53 9.69 -30.40
N ALA A 9 -5.33 10.14 -30.78
CA ALA A 9 -4.25 10.19 -29.79
C ALA A 9 -4.63 11.27 -28.76
N THR A 10 -5.06 10.87 -27.55
CA THR A 10 -5.25 11.81 -26.44
C THR A 10 -3.90 12.45 -26.16
N MET A 11 -3.77 13.74 -26.47
CA MET A 11 -2.53 14.47 -26.23
C MET A 11 -2.28 14.51 -24.72
N VAL A 12 -1.18 13.91 -24.28
CA VAL A 12 -0.77 13.93 -22.89
C VAL A 12 -0.52 15.40 -22.49
N PRO A 13 -1.14 15.90 -21.40
CA PRO A 13 -0.94 17.28 -20.99
C PRO A 13 0.55 17.63 -20.79
N PRO A 14 0.99 18.85 -21.12
CA PRO A 14 2.35 19.29 -20.85
C PRO A 14 2.74 19.06 -19.38
N GLY A 15 3.89 18.42 -19.14
CA GLY A 15 4.36 18.04 -17.79
C GLY A 15 4.11 16.58 -17.41
N ASN A 16 3.21 15.87 -18.09
CA ASN A 16 2.97 14.42 -17.90
C ASN A 16 3.77 13.54 -18.88
N SER A 17 4.69 14.14 -19.62
CA SER A 17 5.64 13.45 -20.49
C SER A 17 7.06 13.88 -20.14
N HIS A 18 7.93 12.93 -19.84
CA HIS A 18 9.37 13.20 -19.78
C HIS A 18 9.98 13.06 -21.19
N VAL A 19 10.89 13.97 -21.54
CA VAL A 19 11.65 13.94 -22.81
C VAL A 19 12.43 12.62 -22.95
N GLU A 20 12.92 12.11 -21.82
CA GLU A 20 13.59 10.82 -21.70
C GLU A 20 12.89 10.01 -20.60
N GLN A 21 12.47 8.79 -20.92
CA GLN A 21 11.82 7.91 -19.95
C GLN A 21 12.84 7.47 -18.89
N PRO A 22 12.51 7.54 -17.60
CA PRO A 22 13.42 7.10 -16.55
C PRO A 22 13.72 5.61 -16.67
N ASN A 23 14.92 5.23 -16.24
CA ASN A 23 15.30 3.83 -16.20
C ASN A 23 14.37 3.02 -15.30
N ILE A 24 14.02 1.81 -15.74
CA ILE A 24 13.21 0.90 -14.94
C ILE A 24 14.03 0.46 -13.71
N PRO A 25 13.48 0.54 -12.48
CA PRO A 25 14.19 0.12 -11.27
C PRO A 25 14.69 -1.33 -11.36
N GLY A 26 15.91 -1.59 -10.90
CA GLY A 26 16.52 -2.92 -10.98
C GLY A 26 15.72 -4.03 -10.28
N ALA A 27 15.02 -3.70 -9.19
CA ALA A 27 14.15 -4.64 -8.48
C ALA A 27 12.97 -5.11 -9.35
N SER A 28 12.40 -4.23 -10.18
CA SER A 28 11.33 -4.53 -11.12
C SER A 28 11.78 -5.51 -12.20
N SER A 29 13.00 -5.31 -12.73
CA SER A 29 13.61 -6.21 -13.72
C SER A 29 13.88 -7.59 -13.12
N ARG A 30 14.44 -7.65 -11.91
CA ARG A 30 14.70 -8.93 -11.20
C ARG A 30 13.41 -9.72 -10.94
N ARG A 31 12.33 -9.06 -10.47
CA ARG A 31 11.04 -9.72 -10.25
C ARG A 31 10.45 -10.27 -11.55
N THR A 32 10.47 -9.47 -12.61
CA THR A 32 9.94 -9.86 -13.92
C THR A 32 10.68 -11.07 -14.48
N GLN A 33 12.01 -11.11 -14.34
CA GLN A 33 12.84 -12.26 -14.70
C GLN A 33 12.55 -13.48 -13.82
N ALA A 34 12.39 -13.32 -12.51
CA ALA A 34 12.07 -14.41 -11.59
C ALA A 34 10.74 -15.10 -11.93
N THR A 35 9.79 -14.37 -12.51
CA THR A 35 8.51 -14.91 -13.00
C THR A 35 8.55 -15.42 -14.45
N ASN A 36 9.72 -15.50 -15.08
CA ASN A 36 9.88 -15.84 -16.51
C ASN A 36 8.98 -15.00 -17.44
N SER A 37 8.78 -13.73 -17.11
CA SER A 37 7.89 -12.82 -17.84
C SER A 37 8.67 -11.66 -18.46
N THR A 38 7.97 -10.80 -19.20
CA THR A 38 8.51 -9.56 -19.77
C THR A 38 7.57 -8.39 -19.47
N PHE A 39 8.09 -7.16 -19.43
CA PHE A 39 7.25 -5.97 -19.27
C PHE A 39 6.16 -5.90 -20.34
N GLN A 40 6.47 -6.27 -21.59
CA GLN A 40 5.50 -6.31 -22.68
C GLN A 40 4.39 -7.36 -22.45
N ALA A 41 4.73 -8.52 -21.89
CA ALA A 41 3.73 -9.53 -21.54
C ALA A 41 2.81 -9.04 -20.41
N LYS A 42 3.39 -8.40 -19.39
CA LYS A 42 2.64 -7.79 -18.28
C LYS A 42 1.73 -6.65 -18.75
N TYR A 43 2.22 -5.79 -19.63
CA TYR A 43 1.42 -4.73 -20.27
C TYR A 43 0.22 -5.30 -21.04
N ARG A 44 0.45 -6.28 -21.93
CA ARG A 44 -0.64 -6.89 -22.71
C ARG A 44 -1.72 -7.51 -21.83
N LYS A 45 -1.31 -8.08 -20.69
CA LYS A 45 -2.21 -8.70 -19.72
C LYS A 45 -3.10 -7.69 -19.01
N VAL A 46 -2.55 -6.60 -18.49
CA VAL A 46 -3.35 -5.52 -17.87
C VAL A 46 -4.22 -4.80 -18.89
N TYR A 47 -3.70 -4.60 -20.11
CA TYR A 47 -4.47 -4.04 -21.22
C TYR A 47 -5.68 -4.93 -21.56
N ALA A 48 -5.49 -6.24 -21.71
CA ALA A 48 -6.57 -7.19 -21.98
C ALA A 48 -7.61 -7.20 -20.85
N LEU A 49 -7.17 -7.13 -19.58
CA LEU A 49 -8.09 -7.02 -18.44
C LEU A 49 -8.98 -5.77 -18.56
N LEU A 50 -8.37 -4.60 -18.79
CA LEU A 50 -9.11 -3.35 -18.98
C LEU A 50 -10.00 -3.37 -20.22
N GLN A 51 -9.59 -4.08 -21.29
CA GLN A 51 -10.35 -4.21 -22.53
C GLN A 51 -11.60 -5.10 -22.36
N HIS A 52 -11.53 -6.15 -21.54
CA HIS A 52 -12.61 -7.13 -21.43
C HIS A 52 -13.51 -6.94 -20.20
N ASP A 53 -13.05 -6.25 -19.16
CA ASP A 53 -13.82 -6.06 -17.93
C ASP A 53 -14.53 -4.70 -17.90
N ALA A 54 -15.78 -4.69 -18.34
CA ALA A 54 -16.64 -3.50 -18.29
C ALA A 54 -16.96 -3.06 -16.85
N GLY A 55 -17.02 -4.00 -15.89
CA GLY A 55 -17.28 -3.69 -14.48
C GLY A 55 -16.11 -2.96 -13.82
N LEU A 56 -14.88 -3.38 -14.14
CA LEU A 56 -13.66 -2.68 -13.75
C LEU A 56 -13.63 -1.26 -14.31
N ARG A 57 -13.94 -1.08 -15.61
CA ARG A 57 -14.01 0.26 -16.21
C ARG A 57 -15.06 1.14 -15.53
N GLY A 58 -16.25 0.60 -15.23
CA GLY A 58 -17.28 1.35 -14.51
C GLY A 58 -16.85 1.80 -13.12
N LYS A 59 -16.07 0.97 -12.38
CA LYS A 59 -15.49 1.37 -11.10
C LYS A 59 -14.42 2.45 -11.23
N ILE A 60 -13.60 2.39 -12.28
CA ILE A 60 -12.60 3.43 -12.57
C ILE A 60 -13.30 4.76 -12.84
N GLU A 61 -14.34 4.76 -13.68
CA GLU A 61 -15.14 5.95 -13.97
C GLU A 61 -15.81 6.52 -12.72
N GLN A 62 -16.38 5.65 -11.88
CA GLN A 62 -17.00 6.07 -10.61
C GLN A 62 -15.99 6.72 -9.67
N ALA A 63 -14.82 6.10 -9.47
CA ALA A 63 -13.77 6.65 -8.64
C ALA A 63 -13.24 7.98 -9.19
N ALA A 64 -13.01 8.06 -10.51
CA ALA A 64 -12.58 9.26 -11.19
C ALA A 64 -13.57 10.42 -10.99
N ALA A 65 -14.87 10.14 -11.10
CA ALA A 65 -15.94 11.11 -10.86
C ALA A 65 -15.96 11.62 -9.40
N THR A 66 -15.80 10.73 -8.42
CA THR A 66 -15.75 11.10 -6.99
C THR A 66 -14.65 12.12 -6.71
N TYR A 67 -13.48 11.99 -7.35
CA TYR A 67 -12.32 12.84 -7.10
C TYR A 67 -12.12 13.95 -8.16
N GLY A 68 -13.00 14.05 -9.15
CA GLY A 68 -12.89 15.06 -10.22
C GLY A 68 -11.63 14.93 -11.08
N ILE A 69 -11.13 13.71 -11.29
CA ILE A 69 -9.93 13.44 -12.11
C ILE A 69 -10.29 12.74 -13.41
N ASP A 70 -9.47 12.88 -14.45
CA ASP A 70 -9.64 12.11 -15.69
C ASP A 70 -9.41 10.60 -15.39
N PRO A 71 -10.36 9.70 -15.73
CA PRO A 71 -10.20 8.25 -15.51
C PRO A 71 -8.95 7.67 -16.18
N MET A 72 -8.41 8.32 -17.22
CA MET A 72 -7.16 7.92 -17.86
C MET A 72 -5.96 8.00 -16.91
N HIS A 73 -5.97 8.86 -15.90
CA HIS A 73 -4.93 8.88 -14.87
C HIS A 73 -4.94 7.62 -14.02
N ILE A 74 -6.14 7.15 -13.64
CA ILE A 74 -6.30 5.89 -12.90
C ILE A 74 -5.86 4.71 -13.77
N VAL A 75 -6.25 4.69 -15.04
CA VAL A 75 -5.80 3.67 -16.02
C VAL A 75 -4.27 3.68 -16.14
N GLY A 76 -3.66 4.85 -16.30
CA GLY A 76 -2.21 5.00 -16.40
C GLY A 76 -1.48 4.47 -15.17
N ALA A 77 -2.00 4.75 -13.97
CA ALA A 77 -1.46 4.23 -12.72
C ALA A 77 -1.56 2.69 -12.64
N ILE A 78 -2.72 2.12 -12.96
CA ILE A 78 -2.94 0.66 -12.99
C ILE A 78 -1.99 -0.01 -13.99
N VAL A 79 -1.88 0.53 -15.21
CA VAL A 79 -1.00 0.00 -16.24
C VAL A 79 0.47 0.10 -15.82
N GLY A 80 0.90 1.23 -15.24
CA GLY A 80 2.26 1.42 -14.76
C GLY A 80 2.62 0.44 -13.64
N GLU A 81 1.76 0.34 -12.63
CA GLU A 81 1.97 -0.56 -11.48
C GLU A 81 2.01 -2.03 -11.93
N HIS A 82 1.08 -2.46 -12.79
CA HIS A 82 1.04 -3.86 -13.21
C HIS A 82 2.08 -4.21 -14.28
N THR A 83 2.54 -3.24 -15.07
CA THR A 83 3.66 -3.45 -15.99
C THR A 83 4.96 -3.55 -15.20
N TYR A 84 5.27 -2.58 -14.34
CA TYR A 84 6.61 -2.42 -13.78
C TYR A 84 6.76 -2.90 -12.32
N ASN A 85 5.69 -3.27 -11.61
CA ASN A 85 5.79 -3.70 -10.22
C ASN A 85 5.29 -5.13 -9.96
N VAL A 86 3.99 -5.38 -10.14
CA VAL A 86 3.29 -6.61 -9.69
C VAL A 86 2.49 -7.28 -10.81
N ASP A 87 2.41 -8.62 -10.88
CA ASP A 87 1.59 -9.33 -11.90
C ASP A 87 0.13 -9.52 -11.43
N ALA A 88 -0.83 -9.39 -12.35
CA ALA A 88 -2.27 -9.42 -12.11
C ALA A 88 -2.81 -10.82 -11.73
N TYR A 89 -2.20 -11.93 -12.17
CA TYR A 89 -2.63 -13.30 -11.77
C TYR A 89 -1.87 -13.89 -10.58
N ASP A 90 -0.66 -13.41 -10.27
CA ASP A 90 0.06 -13.79 -9.03
C ASP A 90 -0.75 -13.47 -7.77
N ARG A 91 -1.72 -12.55 -7.89
CA ARG A 91 -2.64 -12.21 -6.81
C ARG A 91 -3.51 -13.37 -6.37
N LEU A 92 -4.13 -14.19 -7.21
CA LEU A 92 -5.10 -15.18 -6.69
C LEU A 92 -4.43 -16.24 -5.81
N GLN A 93 -3.29 -16.76 -6.24
CA GLN A 93 -2.54 -17.73 -5.44
C GLN A 93 -1.90 -17.08 -4.21
N THR A 94 -1.27 -15.90 -4.35
CA THR A 94 -0.65 -15.22 -3.22
C THR A 94 -1.68 -14.72 -2.20
N TYR A 95 -2.80 -14.16 -2.64
CA TYR A 95 -3.88 -13.74 -1.74
C TYR A 95 -4.55 -14.92 -1.08
N TYR A 96 -4.70 -16.05 -1.75
CA TYR A 96 -5.28 -17.25 -1.14
C TYR A 96 -4.35 -17.85 -0.08
N VAL A 97 -3.04 -17.93 -0.37
CA VAL A 97 -2.03 -18.36 0.61
C VAL A 97 -1.99 -17.39 1.81
N LYS A 98 -2.03 -16.09 1.55
CA LYS A 98 -2.12 -15.08 2.61
C LYS A 98 -3.43 -15.22 3.40
N ALA A 99 -4.59 -15.31 2.74
CA ALA A 99 -5.90 -15.55 3.33
C ALA A 99 -5.93 -16.78 4.25
N ILE A 100 -5.36 -17.90 3.81
CA ILE A 100 -5.24 -19.11 4.62
C ILE A 100 -4.30 -18.89 5.80
N SER A 101 -3.15 -18.24 5.60
CA SER A 101 -2.25 -17.90 6.70
C SER A 101 -2.91 -17.00 7.75
N TYR A 102 -3.87 -16.17 7.35
CA TYR A 102 -4.65 -15.33 8.27
C TYR A 102 -5.78 -16.10 8.98
N LEU A 103 -6.39 -17.10 8.34
CA LEU A 103 -7.40 -17.96 8.98
C LEU A 103 -6.78 -18.91 10.00
N SER A 104 -5.52 -19.31 9.79
CA SER A 104 -4.79 -20.19 10.71
C SER A 104 -3.98 -19.43 11.78
N SER A 105 -3.62 -18.17 11.54
CA SER A 105 -2.90 -17.33 12.51
C SER A 105 -3.87 -16.38 13.20
N LYS A 106 -4.06 -16.49 14.51
CA LYS A 106 -4.79 -15.46 15.27
C LYS A 106 -4.06 -14.12 15.08
N LEU A 107 -4.72 -13.15 14.46
CA LEU A 107 -4.23 -11.78 14.36
C LEU A 107 -4.10 -11.23 15.78
N SER A 108 -2.87 -11.04 16.26
CA SER A 108 -2.57 -10.52 17.59
C SER A 108 -1.64 -9.33 17.43
N PHE A 109 -2.02 -8.17 17.96
CA PHE A 109 -1.18 -6.97 17.97
C PHE A 109 -0.55 -6.84 19.34
N SER A 110 0.57 -7.53 19.53
CA SER A 110 1.13 -7.74 20.86
C SER A 110 2.64 -7.84 20.81
N TYR A 111 3.30 -7.38 21.87
CA TYR A 111 4.73 -7.58 22.11
C TYR A 111 4.92 -8.42 23.37
N GLU A 112 5.69 -9.51 23.28
CA GLU A 112 5.94 -10.45 24.40
C GLU A 112 4.69 -10.92 25.16
N GLY A 113 3.52 -10.94 24.49
CA GLY A 113 2.24 -11.35 25.07
C GLY A 113 1.38 -10.22 25.66
N GLU A 114 1.87 -8.98 25.68
CA GLU A 114 1.09 -7.79 26.04
C GLU A 114 0.42 -7.20 24.79
N ASP A 115 -0.90 -6.98 24.84
CA ASP A 115 -1.66 -6.36 23.76
C ASP A 115 -1.32 -4.87 23.63
N ILE A 116 -1.27 -4.35 22.40
CA ILE A 116 -1.02 -2.94 22.13
C ILE A 116 -2.03 -2.01 22.85
N THR A 117 -3.29 -2.43 23.02
CA THR A 117 -4.30 -1.61 23.71
C THR A 117 -4.04 -1.48 25.20
N ASP A 118 -3.35 -2.45 25.79
CA ASP A 118 -2.94 -2.39 27.19
C ASP A 118 -1.62 -1.62 27.32
N PHE A 119 -0.67 -1.88 26.40
CA PHE A 119 0.63 -1.23 26.40
C PHE A 119 0.54 0.31 26.32
N VAL A 120 -0.34 0.82 25.46
CA VAL A 120 -0.53 2.28 25.28
C VAL A 120 -1.27 2.97 26.45
N GLN A 121 -1.65 2.23 27.49
CA GLN A 121 -2.22 2.81 28.72
C GLN A 121 -1.14 3.23 29.74
N ARG A 122 0.12 2.86 29.51
CA ARG A 122 1.23 3.19 30.41
C ARG A 122 1.39 4.72 30.57
N PRO A 123 1.88 5.22 31.73
CA PRO A 123 1.95 6.67 32.02
C PRO A 123 2.70 7.52 30.98
N GLN A 124 3.66 6.94 30.27
CA GLN A 124 4.42 7.58 29.21
C GLN A 124 3.53 8.06 28.05
N PHE A 125 2.39 7.40 27.83
CA PHE A 125 1.44 7.73 26.76
C PHE A 125 0.37 8.76 27.17
N GLN A 126 0.42 9.28 28.40
CA GLN A 126 -0.59 10.22 28.90
C GLN A 126 -0.68 11.50 28.04
N GLU A 127 0.42 11.92 27.42
CA GLU A 127 0.43 13.08 26.51
C GLU A 127 -0.37 12.86 25.21
N CYS A 128 -0.63 11.60 24.85
CA CYS A 128 -1.45 11.25 23.69
C CYS A 128 -2.95 11.18 24.01
N VAL A 129 -3.33 11.24 25.29
CA VAL A 129 -4.73 11.19 25.73
C VAL A 129 -5.45 12.46 25.28
N GLY A 130 -6.62 12.29 24.66
CA GLY A 130 -7.44 13.40 24.17
C GLY A 130 -7.25 13.76 22.70
N LYS A 131 -6.28 13.14 22.01
CA LYS A 131 -6.16 13.23 20.54
C LYS A 131 -7.28 12.40 19.90
N SER A 132 -8.21 13.07 19.24
CA SER A 132 -9.34 12.45 18.54
C SER A 132 -9.04 12.13 17.08
N ASP A 133 -8.09 12.86 16.46
CA ASP A 133 -7.61 12.55 15.12
C ASP A 133 -6.69 11.32 15.16
N SER A 134 -6.93 10.38 14.24
CA SER A 134 -6.27 9.09 14.23
C SER A 134 -4.80 9.19 13.83
N TYR A 135 -4.46 10.10 12.91
CA TYR A 135 -3.09 10.37 12.54
C TYR A 135 -2.32 10.91 13.75
N GLU A 136 -2.83 11.97 14.37
CA GLU A 136 -2.19 12.61 15.52
C GLU A 136 -2.03 11.66 16.71
N LEU A 137 -3.04 10.82 16.97
CA LEU A 137 -3.01 9.87 18.09
C LEU A 137 -1.92 8.82 17.90
N TRP A 138 -1.84 8.20 16.72
CA TRP A 138 -0.89 7.13 16.45
C TRP A 138 0.52 7.65 16.20
N GLU A 139 0.68 8.83 15.59
CA GLU A 139 1.97 9.52 15.53
C GLU A 139 2.50 9.82 16.94
N CYS A 140 1.67 10.36 17.83
CA CYS A 140 2.05 10.61 19.23
C CYS A 140 2.54 9.33 19.93
N ARG A 141 1.82 8.21 19.76
CA ARG A 141 2.22 6.92 20.33
C ARG A 141 3.54 6.42 19.77
N GLU A 142 3.79 6.60 18.47
CA GLU A 142 5.09 6.29 17.88
C GLU A 142 6.22 7.17 18.44
N GLN A 143 5.96 8.45 18.64
CA GLN A 143 6.94 9.37 19.24
C GLN A 143 7.26 8.94 20.68
N VAL A 144 6.25 8.64 21.50
CA VAL A 144 6.43 8.09 22.86
C VAL A 144 7.23 6.80 22.83
N TRP A 145 6.92 5.86 21.93
CA TRP A 145 7.69 4.62 21.75
C TRP A 145 9.17 4.91 21.50
N ASN A 146 9.46 5.74 20.49
CA ASN A 146 10.84 6.07 20.11
C ASN A 146 11.60 6.80 21.23
N LEU A 147 10.93 7.68 21.97
CA LEU A 147 11.55 8.48 23.02
C LEU A 147 11.72 7.72 24.32
N SER A 148 10.80 6.83 24.67
CA SER A 148 10.73 6.27 26.02
C SER A 148 11.05 4.78 26.09
N PHE A 149 10.81 4.03 25.01
CA PHE A 149 10.86 2.56 25.04
C PHE A 149 11.90 1.98 24.11
N ARG A 150 11.96 2.41 22.84
CA ARG A 150 12.82 1.80 21.82
C ARG A 150 14.28 1.70 22.26
N GLY A 151 14.80 0.47 22.34
CA GLY A 151 16.17 0.17 22.75
C GLY A 151 16.49 0.51 24.22
N LYS A 152 15.48 0.70 25.07
CA LYS A 152 15.62 1.10 26.48
C LYS A 152 15.06 0.06 27.43
N THR A 153 15.46 0.16 28.69
CA THR A 153 14.85 -0.60 29.79
C THR A 153 13.95 0.32 30.60
N VAL A 154 12.67 -0.03 30.72
CA VAL A 154 11.66 0.75 31.44
C VAL A 154 10.97 -0.15 32.46
N GLY A 155 10.99 0.21 33.73
CA GLY A 155 10.34 -0.59 34.78
C GLY A 155 10.95 -1.99 34.97
N GLY A 156 12.21 -2.20 34.57
CA GLY A 156 12.89 -3.50 34.63
C GLY A 156 12.70 -4.39 33.40
N GLU A 157 11.90 -3.95 32.42
CA GLU A 157 11.65 -4.64 31.16
C GLU A 157 12.47 -4.01 30.04
N SER A 158 13.15 -4.83 29.21
CA SER A 158 13.97 -4.36 28.10
C SER A 158 13.19 -4.40 26.79
N PHE A 159 13.22 -3.31 26.03
CA PHE A 159 12.51 -3.18 24.76
C PHE A 159 13.48 -3.21 23.57
N PRO A 160 13.04 -3.74 22.41
CA PRO A 160 13.89 -3.88 21.24
C PRO A 160 14.23 -2.51 20.65
N ASP A 161 15.40 -2.39 20.03
CA ASP A 161 15.71 -1.27 19.13
C ASP A 161 15.04 -1.50 17.76
N ASP A 162 13.71 -1.50 17.75
CA ASP A 162 12.90 -1.67 16.56
C ASP A 162 11.76 -0.64 16.50
N ARG A 163 11.17 -0.46 15.31
CA ARG A 163 10.07 0.48 15.09
C ARG A 163 8.79 -0.03 15.76
N PHE A 164 7.98 0.89 16.31
CA PHE A 164 6.71 0.57 16.96
C PHE A 164 5.81 -0.36 16.11
N GLY A 165 5.67 -0.03 14.81
CA GLY A 165 4.97 -0.85 13.84
C GLY A 165 5.51 -2.29 13.75
N ALA A 166 6.83 -2.45 13.71
CA ALA A 166 7.47 -3.76 13.64
C ALA A 166 7.38 -4.54 14.95
N THR A 167 7.41 -3.86 16.09
CA THR A 167 7.32 -4.48 17.41
C THR A 167 5.92 -5.05 17.69
N PHE A 168 4.86 -4.28 17.42
CA PHE A 168 3.50 -4.66 17.81
C PHE A 168 2.64 -5.25 16.68
N PHE A 169 2.99 -5.00 15.42
CA PHE A 169 2.17 -5.44 14.28
C PHE A 169 2.87 -6.51 13.44
N GLN A 170 3.80 -7.26 14.02
CA GLN A 170 4.40 -8.41 13.37
C GLN A 170 3.35 -9.52 13.10
N PRO A 171 3.49 -10.27 11.99
CA PRO A 171 4.45 -10.12 10.89
C PRO A 171 4.01 -9.08 9.82
N TYR A 172 2.96 -8.30 10.06
CA TYR A 172 2.25 -7.51 9.04
C TYR A 172 2.71 -6.06 8.89
N TYR A 173 3.69 -5.61 9.68
CA TYR A 173 4.24 -4.25 9.68
C TYR A 173 4.79 -3.77 8.33
N ALA A 174 5.12 -4.68 7.41
CA ALA A 174 5.75 -4.37 6.12
C ALA A 174 4.78 -4.03 4.98
N GLY A 175 3.60 -3.50 5.27
CA GLY A 175 2.68 -3.01 4.22
C GLY A 175 1.69 -4.04 3.70
N GLN A 176 1.31 -5.02 4.52
CA GLN A 176 0.47 -6.14 4.11
C GLN A 176 -0.97 -6.02 4.66
N THR A 177 -1.63 -4.87 4.47
CA THR A 177 -3.06 -4.78 4.81
C THR A 177 -3.95 -5.30 3.69
N PHE A 178 -4.59 -6.43 3.98
CA PHE A 178 -5.82 -6.97 3.41
C PHE A 178 -6.59 -6.04 2.46
N GLY A 179 -6.31 -6.11 1.17
CA GLY A 179 -7.18 -5.50 0.14
C GLY A 179 -7.20 -3.97 0.06
N LEU A 180 -6.43 -3.26 0.90
CA LEU A 180 -6.34 -1.79 0.91
C LEU A 180 -5.09 -1.24 0.19
N GLY A 181 -4.31 -2.10 -0.47
CA GLY A 181 -3.02 -1.72 -1.05
C GLY A 181 -1.88 -1.81 -0.04
N GLN A 182 -0.71 -1.28 -0.41
CA GLN A 182 0.58 -1.43 0.27
C GLN A 182 0.66 -0.72 1.65
N LEU A 183 -0.46 -0.56 2.36
CA LEU A 183 -0.51 0.09 3.66
C LEU A 183 -0.09 -0.91 4.74
N ASN A 184 0.67 -0.46 5.72
CA ASN A 184 0.93 -1.26 6.91
C ASN A 184 -0.16 -0.97 7.95
N PRO A 185 -0.38 -1.87 8.94
CA PRO A 185 -1.44 -1.68 9.94
C PRO A 185 -1.38 -0.33 10.68
N LEU A 186 -0.19 0.19 10.96
CA LEU A 186 -0.01 1.48 11.59
C LEU A 186 -0.40 2.63 10.67
N THR A 187 -0.06 2.55 9.38
CA THR A 187 -0.53 3.49 8.36
C THR A 187 -2.05 3.43 8.19
N ALA A 188 -2.65 2.24 8.26
CA ALA A 188 -4.11 2.10 8.25
C ALA A 188 -4.76 2.76 9.48
N LEU A 189 -4.12 2.64 10.65
CA LEU A 189 -4.54 3.32 11.87
C LEU A 189 -4.31 4.83 11.81
N GLN A 190 -3.31 5.30 11.07
CA GLN A 190 -3.02 6.73 10.86
C GLN A 190 -3.85 7.36 9.73
N MET A 191 -4.60 6.57 8.94
CA MET A 191 -5.40 7.13 7.86
C MET A 191 -6.51 8.02 8.44
N SER A 192 -6.57 9.26 7.95
CA SER A 192 -7.60 10.23 8.25
C SER A 192 -8.13 10.78 6.92
N ASP A 193 -9.44 11.02 6.84
CA ASP A 193 -10.10 11.64 5.67
C ASP A 193 -9.80 13.16 5.58
N LEU A 194 -9.07 13.71 6.55
CA LEU A 194 -8.68 15.12 6.64
C LEU A 194 -7.23 15.31 6.18
N VAL A 195 -7.05 16.12 5.14
CA VAL A 195 -5.72 16.56 4.67
C VAL A 195 -5.33 17.81 5.46
N HIS A 196 -4.19 17.76 6.16
CA HIS A 196 -3.60 18.91 6.87
C HIS A 196 -2.56 19.61 6.01
#